data_AF-A0A443LEX3-F1
#
_entry.id   AF-A0A443LEX3-F1
#
_cell.length_a   1.000
_cell.length_b   1.000
_cell.length_c   1.000
_cell.angle_alpha   90.00
_cell.angle_beta   90.00
_cell.angle_gamma   90.00
#
_symmetry.space_group_name_H-M   'P 1'
#
loop_
_entity.id
_entity.type
_entity.pdbx_description
1 polymer ?
#
loop_
_entity_poly.entity_id
_entity_poly.type
_entity_poly.pdbx_seq_one_letter_code
_entity_poly.pdbx_strand_id
1 'polypeptide(L)' 'MSKKTAYPFKKLVNLTEQQAERIADYRFANRISSENEAIRQLIEYGLRVVETERKDQSS' A
#
# COMPACT_ATOMS: atom_id res chain seq x y z
N MET A 1 21.66 7.54 -17.95
CA MET A 1 20.97 6.24 -17.79
C MET A 1 19.55 6.37 -18.31
N SER A 2 19.13 5.52 -19.25
CA SER A 2 17.74 5.50 -19.73
C SER A 2 16.83 5.20 -18.52
N LYS A 3 15.90 6.11 -18.20
CA LYS A 3 14.83 5.82 -17.23
C LYS A 3 14.04 4.66 -17.82
N LYS A 4 14.22 3.43 -17.28
CA LYS A 4 13.32 2.31 -17.58
C LYS A 4 11.90 2.84 -17.40
N THR A 5 11.13 2.85 -18.47
CA THR A 5 9.71 3.19 -18.41
C THR A 5 9.06 2.19 -17.46
N ALA A 6 8.73 2.64 -16.25
CA ALA A 6 8.01 1.84 -15.28
C ALA A 6 6.56 1.76 -15.76
N TYR A 7 6.23 0.71 -16.50
CA TYR A 7 4.86 0.44 -16.87
C TYR A 7 4.09 0.05 -15.61
N PRO A 8 2.98 0.75 -15.27
CA PRO A 8 2.18 0.37 -14.12
C PRO A 8 1.55 -1.01 -14.37
N PHE A 9 1.83 -1.97 -13.49
CA PHE A 9 1.18 -3.28 -13.50
C PHE A 9 -0.19 -3.16 -12.85
N LYS A 10 -1.25 -3.57 -13.57
CA LYS A 10 -2.59 -3.67 -13.02
C LYS A 10 -2.74 -5.02 -12.31
N LYS A 11 -3.19 -4.98 -11.06
CA LYS A 11 -3.62 -6.16 -10.31
C LYS A 11 -5.07 -5.96 -9.88
N LEU A 12 -5.93 -6.91 -10.21
CA LEU A 12 -7.30 -6.95 -9.69
C LEU A 12 -7.27 -7.74 -8.38
N VAL A 13 -7.81 -7.15 -7.31
CA VAL A 13 -7.89 -7.79 -6.00
C VAL A 13 -9.31 -7.61 -5.50
N ASN A 14 -9.95 -8.72 -5.11
CA ASN A 14 -11.24 -8.67 -4.46
C ASN A 14 -11.01 -8.32 -2.99
N LEU A 15 -11.63 -7.24 -2.54
CA LEU A 15 -11.60 -6.78 -1.15
C LEU A 15 -12.92 -7.12 -0.46
N THR A 16 -12.86 -7.37 0.84
CA THR A 16 -14.08 -7.39 1.65
C THR A 16 -14.63 -5.96 1.81
N GLU A 17 -15.92 -5.84 2.12
CA GLU A 17 -16.55 -4.54 2.38
C GLU A 17 -15.81 -3.77 3.49
N GLN A 18 -15.47 -4.46 4.59
CA GLN A 18 -14.70 -3.88 5.69
C GLN A 18 -13.31 -3.39 5.25
N GLN A 19 -12.63 -4.10 4.34
CA GLN A 19 -11.33 -3.65 3.83
C GLN A 19 -11.49 -2.39 2.97
N ALA A 20 -12.50 -2.34 2.11
CA ALA A 20 -12.79 -1.17 1.28
C ALA A 20 -13.11 0.07 2.13
N GLU A 21 -13.94 -0.09 3.18
CA GLU A 21 -14.27 0.99 4.12
C GLU A 21 -13.02 1.54 4.82
N ARG A 22 -12.18 0.66 5.37
CA ARG A 22 -10.93 1.07 6.03
C ARG A 22 -9.96 1.80 5.09
N ILE A 23 -9.90 1.40 3.82
CA ILE A 23 -9.09 2.09 2.81
C ILE A 23 -9.67 3.48 2.54
N ALA A 24 -11.00 3.60 2.42
CA ALA A 24 -11.67 4.87 2.22
C ALA A 24 -11.44 5.83 3.39
N ASP A 25 -11.61 5.37 4.63
CA ASP A 25 -11.37 6.15 5.85
C ASP A 25 -9.93 6.66 5.90
N TYR A 26 -8.95 5.78 5.67
CA TYR A 26 -7.54 6.15 5.60
C TYR A 26 -7.29 7.21 4.52
N ARG A 27 -7.89 7.05 3.33
CA ARG A 27 -7.76 8.01 2.23
C ARG A 27 -8.29 9.39 2.61
N PHE A 28 -9.47 9.47 3.21
CA PHE A 28 -10.07 10.74 3.61
C PHE A 28 -9.30 11.41 4.76
N ALA A 29 -8.93 10.65 5.78
CA ALA A 29 -8.15 11.17 6.92
C ALA A 29 -6.82 11.78 6.48
N ASN A 30 -6.15 11.17 5.49
CA ASN A 30 -4.85 11.60 4.98
C ASN A 30 -4.93 12.49 3.74
N ARG A 31 -6.14 12.93 3.34
CA ARG A 31 -6.38 13.79 2.16
C ARG A 31 -5.75 13.25 0.86
N ILE A 32 -5.78 11.94 0.68
CA ILE A 32 -5.19 11.27 -0.47
C ILE A 32 -6.14 11.34 -1.68
N SER A 33 -5.59 11.76 -2.82
CA SER A 33 -6.38 12.07 -4.02
C SER A 33 -7.02 10.85 -4.69
N SER A 34 -6.45 9.65 -4.53
CA SER A 34 -6.99 8.43 -5.14
C SER A 34 -6.92 7.22 -4.20
N GLU A 35 -7.89 6.32 -4.36
CA GLU A 35 -7.93 5.08 -3.60
C GLU A 35 -6.73 4.17 -3.91
N ASN A 36 -6.31 4.13 -5.17
CA ASN A 36 -5.10 3.40 -5.58
C ASN A 36 -3.84 3.92 -4.87
N GLU A 37 -3.75 5.23 -4.61
CA GLU A 37 -2.63 5.79 -3.88
C GLU A 37 -2.69 5.44 -2.39
N ALA A 38 -3.89 5.48 -1.79
CA ALA A 38 -4.10 5.02 -0.43
C ALA A 38 -3.69 3.55 -0.26
N ILE A 39 -4.12 2.68 -1.17
CA ILE A 39 -3.76 1.26 -1.18
C ILE A 39 -2.24 1.07 -1.28
N ARG A 40 -1.56 1.79 -2.18
CA ARG A 40 -0.09 1.71 -2.30
C ARG A 40 0.61 2.09 -1.01
N GLN A 41 0.21 3.20 -0.38
CA GLN A 41 0.82 3.63 0.88
C GLN A 41 0.58 2.62 2.01
N LEU A 42 -0.63 2.08 2.13
CA LEU A 42 -0.95 1.05 3.12
C LEU A 42 -0.12 -0.23 2.92
N ILE A 43 0.09 -0.65 1.67
CA ILE A 43 0.97 -1.78 1.35
C ILE A 43 2.41 -1.48 1.78
N GLU A 44 2.95 -0.32 1.42
CA GLU A 44 4.31 0.09 1.78
C GLU A 44 4.51 0.12 3.31
N TYR A 45 3.53 0.64 4.07
CA TYR A 45 3.61 0.63 5.52
C TYR A 45 3.56 -0.77 6.10
N GLY A 46 2.67 -1.64 5.61
CA GLY A 46 2.62 -3.04 6.05
C GLY A 46 3.93 -3.78 5.78
N LEU A 47 4.55 -3.57 4.61
CA LEU A 47 5.81 -4.19 4.25
C LEU A 47 6.96 -3.71 5.15
N ARG A 48 7.04 -2.41 5.46
CA ARG A 48 8.06 -1.88 6.38
C ARG A 48 7.96 -2.47 7.78
N VAL A 49 6.74 -2.63 8.31
CA VAL A 49 6.52 -3.26 9.62
C VAL A 49 7.05 -4.70 9.61
N VAL A 50 6.70 -5.48 8.59
CA VAL A 50 7.16 -6.86 8.44
C VAL A 50 8.69 -6.94 8.30
N GLU A 51 9.31 -6.01 7.57
CA GLU A 51 10.78 -5.95 7.43
C GLU A 51 11.49 -5.63 8.75
N THR A 52 10.95 -4.68 9.53
CA THR A 52 11.49 -4.35 10.85
C THR A 52 11.41 -5.56 11.79
N GLU A 53 10.23 -6.20 11.89
CA GLU A 53 10.04 -7.37 12.75
C GLU A 53 11.00 -8.53 12.41
N ARG A 54 11.31 -8.72 11.12
CA ARG A 54 12.27 -9.75 10.68
C ARG A 54 13.72 -9.45 11.11
N LYS A 55 14.11 -8.18 11.12
CA LYS A 55 15.46 -7.77 11.53
C LYS A 55 15.66 -7.97 13.04
N ASP A 56 14.61 -7.67 13.81
CA ASP A 56 14.63 -7.83 15.27
C ASP A 56 14.69 -9.31 15.68
N GLN A 57 14.12 -10.22 14.88
CA GLN A 57 14.20 -11.67 15.10
C GLN A 57 15.54 -12.31 14.68
N SER A 58 16.35 -11.59 13.90
CA SER A 58 17.63 -12.08 13.36
C SER A 58 18.86 -11.50 14.09
N SER A 59 18.64 -10.72 15.14
CA SER A 59 19.67 -10.05 15.98
C SER A 59 19.76 -10.71 17.35
#